data_AF-A0A0G1G5S0-F1
#
_entry.id   AF-A0A0G1G5S0-F1
#
_cell.length_a   1.000
_cell.length_b   1.000
_cell.length_c   1.000
_cell.angle_alpha   90.00
_cell.angle_beta   90.00
_cell.angle_gamma   90.00
#
_symmetry.space_group_name_H-M   'P 1'
#
loop_
_entity.id
_entity.type
_entity.pdbx_description
1 polymer ?
#
loop_
_entity_poly.entity_id
_entity_poly.type
_entity_poly.pdbx_seq_one_letter_code
_entity_poly.pdbx_strand_id
1 'polypeptide(L)'
;MDTPSLTHHKQVIPVGTLFKVAYRRMKNRAKTLFAIAGIYALALILFGIFTDVIPKTNSALYPLVIVIIYIIYLVIGWWAGPAIVDGAIREDNAPFSSVARNGLRYAFPFIGIALVGSWMILGGFIAFGIPGIAIMTQLIFASAIYVHKKTKIMESLRLSRLLVKGRWWAVFGRTALIGLVIYGFLLVLLLIAWLLGTLIGENTGTKIMSAIIMGIFLLVYLPYVMCYIAELYHDLDKTKQQPDEKQIQKNKTFLKVFMILGIVGLPLIIGIVTTIAIYSVNNFRKASTNDIPASWQIDDSDTTIIPDDASLENADIPLNGTTQLDEADIEALLQQYQEQSAPVD
;
A
#
# COMPACT_ATOMS: atom_id res chain seq x y z
N MET A 1 -10.48 -28.49 -53.57
CA MET A 1 -10.21 -27.05 -53.32
C MET A 1 -10.45 -26.83 -51.85
N ASP A 2 -9.36 -26.84 -51.09
CA ASP A 2 -9.36 -26.76 -49.65
C ASP A 2 -9.87 -25.39 -49.20
N THR A 3 -10.94 -25.41 -48.42
CA THR A 3 -11.38 -24.23 -47.68
C THR A 3 -10.30 -23.86 -46.67
N PRO A 4 -9.76 -22.63 -46.70
CA PRO A 4 -8.77 -22.23 -45.71
C PRO A 4 -9.44 -22.27 -44.34
N SER A 5 -8.85 -23.08 -43.47
CA SER A 5 -9.29 -23.32 -42.10
C SER A 5 -9.36 -21.99 -41.34
N LEU A 6 -10.53 -21.70 -40.78
CA LEU A 6 -10.77 -20.63 -39.81
C LEU A 6 -9.92 -20.87 -38.55
N THR A 7 -8.66 -20.48 -38.59
CA THR A 7 -7.87 -20.21 -37.39
C THR A 7 -8.40 -18.93 -36.77
N HIS A 8 -9.51 -19.04 -36.03
CA HIS A 8 -10.10 -17.99 -35.21
C HIS A 8 -9.09 -17.55 -34.13
N HIS A 9 -8.12 -16.71 -34.50
CA HIS A 9 -7.19 -16.18 -33.53
C HIS A 9 -7.95 -15.25 -32.57
N LYS A 10 -7.93 -15.64 -31.29
CA LYS A 10 -8.24 -14.85 -30.09
C LYS A 10 -7.32 -13.61 -29.99
N GLN A 11 -7.26 -12.75 -31.01
CA GLN A 11 -6.32 -11.63 -31.02
C GLN A 11 -6.88 -10.49 -30.16
N VAL A 12 -6.29 -10.33 -28.99
CA VAL A 12 -6.40 -9.11 -28.18
C VAL A 12 -5.65 -8.00 -28.91
N ILE A 13 -6.15 -6.76 -28.88
CA ILE A 13 -5.55 -5.60 -29.58
C ILE A 13 -4.02 -5.57 -29.40
N PRO A 14 -3.24 -5.33 -30.48
CA PRO A 14 -1.79 -5.19 -30.41
C PRO A 14 -1.38 -4.13 -29.39
N VAL A 15 -0.29 -4.41 -28.65
CA VAL A 15 0.16 -3.56 -27.55
C VAL A 15 0.32 -2.09 -27.98
N GLY A 16 1.04 -1.81 -29.07
CA GLY A 16 1.25 -0.43 -29.53
C GLY A 16 -0.05 0.31 -29.86
N THR A 17 -1.02 -0.39 -30.45
CA THR A 17 -2.36 0.16 -30.73
C THR A 17 -3.11 0.46 -29.43
N LEU A 18 -3.01 -0.41 -28.42
CA LEU A 18 -3.66 -0.22 -27.13
C LEU A 18 -3.15 1.05 -26.42
N PHE A 19 -1.84 1.29 -26.41
CA PHE A 19 -1.27 2.54 -25.86
C PHE A 19 -1.78 3.78 -26.61
N LYS A 20 -1.80 3.74 -27.95
CA LYS A 20 -2.25 4.84 -28.79
C LYS A 20 -3.74 5.16 -28.59
N VAL A 21 -4.58 4.13 -28.50
CA VAL A 21 -6.02 4.29 -28.29
C VAL A 21 -6.31 4.78 -26.87
N ALA A 22 -5.62 4.23 -25.85
CA ALA A 22 -5.73 4.70 -24.47
C ALA A 22 -5.35 6.19 -24.32
N TYR A 23 -4.24 6.60 -24.95
CA TYR A 23 -3.83 8.00 -24.99
C TYR A 23 -4.87 8.88 -25.69
N ARG A 24 -5.43 8.43 -26.81
CA ARG A 24 -6.50 9.16 -27.52
C ARG A 24 -7.73 9.32 -26.64
N ARG A 25 -8.15 8.27 -25.94
CA ARG A 25 -9.28 8.34 -24.99
C ARG A 25 -9.02 9.35 -23.87
N MET A 26 -7.83 9.30 -23.26
CA MET A 26 -7.43 10.26 -22.24
C MET A 26 -7.45 11.70 -22.78
N LYS A 27 -6.88 11.94 -23.97
CA LYS A 27 -6.85 13.26 -24.62
C LYS A 27 -8.26 13.79 -24.90
N ASN A 28 -9.15 12.94 -25.41
CA ASN A 28 -10.53 13.32 -25.71
C ASN A 28 -11.31 13.70 -24.44
N ARG A 29 -10.90 13.20 -23.28
CA ARG A 29 -11.55 13.42 -21.98
C ARG A 29 -10.68 14.15 -20.97
N ALA A 30 -9.65 14.84 -21.48
CA ALA A 30 -8.62 15.47 -20.67
C ALA A 30 -9.24 16.38 -19.60
N LYS A 31 -10.19 17.24 -19.98
CA LYS A 31 -10.82 18.19 -19.05
C LYS A 31 -11.41 17.51 -17.82
N THR A 32 -12.24 16.48 -18.01
CA THR A 32 -12.90 15.80 -16.89
C THR A 32 -11.93 14.93 -16.08
N LEU A 33 -11.07 14.17 -16.77
CA LEU A 33 -10.14 13.25 -16.12
C LEU A 33 -9.04 13.99 -15.34
N PHE A 34 -8.43 15.03 -15.93
CA PHE A 34 -7.41 15.84 -15.25
C PHE A 34 -8.00 16.73 -14.17
N ALA A 35 -9.27 17.15 -14.25
CA ALA A 35 -9.90 17.85 -13.14
C ALA A 35 -10.02 16.95 -11.89
N ILE A 36 -10.48 15.71 -12.05
CA ILE A 36 -10.59 14.75 -10.93
C ILE A 36 -9.20 14.35 -10.42
N ALA A 37 -8.28 14.01 -11.32
CA ALA A 37 -6.92 13.65 -10.97
C ALA A 37 -6.16 14.83 -10.33
N GLY A 38 -6.45 16.07 -10.74
CA GLY A 38 -5.91 17.30 -10.18
C GLY A 38 -6.35 17.54 -8.74
N ILE A 39 -7.62 17.30 -8.42
CA ILE A 39 -8.11 17.38 -7.03
C ILE A 39 -7.38 16.36 -6.15
N TYR A 40 -7.20 15.12 -6.64
CA TYR A 40 -6.48 14.10 -5.90
C TYR A 40 -4.98 14.40 -5.75
N ALA A 41 -4.32 14.85 -6.82
CA ALA A 41 -2.91 15.24 -6.80
C ALA A 41 -2.68 16.42 -5.85
N LEU A 42 -3.55 17.43 -5.87
CA LEU A 42 -3.49 18.56 -4.95
C LEU A 42 -3.65 18.11 -3.50
N ALA A 43 -4.62 17.24 -3.22
CA ALA A 43 -4.81 16.69 -1.88
C ALA A 43 -3.57 15.93 -1.39
N LEU A 44 -2.91 15.17 -2.26
CA LEU A 44 -1.67 14.47 -1.92
C LEU A 44 -0.50 15.43 -1.68
N ILE A 45 -0.33 16.45 -2.53
CA ILE A 45 0.72 17.47 -2.35
C ILE A 45 0.53 18.18 -1.02
N LEU A 46 -0.69 18.63 -0.72
CA LEU A 46 -1.01 19.27 0.55
C LEU A 46 -0.74 18.32 1.72
N PHE A 47 -1.15 17.06 1.61
CA PHE A 47 -0.87 16.04 2.62
C PHE A 47 0.64 15.91 2.89
N GLY A 48 1.46 15.72 1.86
CA GLY A 48 2.92 15.57 2.01
C GLY A 48 3.59 16.83 2.57
N ILE A 49 3.17 18.03 2.16
CA ILE A 49 3.66 19.28 2.75
C ILE A 49 3.32 19.32 4.25
N PHE A 50 2.08 19.01 4.62
CA PHE A 50 1.68 19.07 6.03
C PHE A 50 2.38 18.03 6.91
N THR A 51 2.66 16.82 6.40
CA THR A 51 3.31 15.77 7.20
C THR A 51 4.82 15.92 7.32
N ASP A 52 5.48 16.40 6.25
CA ASP A 52 6.93 16.29 6.12
C ASP A 52 7.66 17.64 6.22
N VAL A 53 6.96 18.74 5.92
CA VAL A 53 7.54 20.10 5.87
C VAL A 53 7.22 20.90 7.12
N ILE A 54 5.98 20.82 7.62
CA ILE A 54 5.58 21.61 8.78
C ILE A 54 6.26 21.02 10.03
N PRO A 55 7.01 21.83 10.80
CA PRO A 55 7.64 21.36 12.03
C PRO A 55 6.59 20.80 12.98
N LYS A 56 6.88 19.62 13.56
CA LYS A 56 6.03 19.04 14.60
C LYS A 56 6.13 19.94 15.83
N THR A 57 5.02 20.55 16.22
CA THR A 57 4.94 21.32 17.46
C THR A 57 4.36 20.44 18.56
N ASN A 58 4.77 20.66 19.82
CA ASN A 58 4.21 19.96 20.98
C ASN A 58 2.79 20.47 21.36
N SER A 59 2.18 21.29 20.51
CA SER A 59 0.83 21.79 20.75
C SER A 59 -0.19 20.66 20.62
N ALA A 60 -1.18 20.64 21.52
CA ALA A 60 -2.31 19.70 21.43
C ALA A 60 -3.13 19.85 20.14
N LEU A 61 -2.98 20.96 19.42
CA LEU A 61 -3.69 21.24 18.16
C LEU A 61 -3.06 20.52 16.95
N TYR A 62 -1.75 20.28 16.95
CA TYR A 62 -1.05 19.60 15.85
C TYR A 62 -1.65 18.22 15.51
N PRO A 63 -1.85 17.28 16.47
CA PRO A 63 -2.44 15.97 16.17
C PRO A 63 -3.91 16.06 15.72
N LEU A 64 -4.66 17.11 16.11
CA LEU A 64 -6.02 17.29 15.64
C LEU A 64 -6.04 17.73 14.16
N VAL A 65 -5.17 18.67 13.79
CA VAL A 65 -5.04 19.15 12.41
C VAL A 65 -4.58 18.02 11.48
N ILE A 66 -3.59 17.21 11.88
CA ILE A 66 -3.09 16.12 11.03
C ILE A 66 -4.16 15.05 10.79
N VAL A 67 -4.99 14.74 11.80
CA VAL A 67 -6.12 13.81 11.67
C VAL A 67 -7.15 14.35 10.67
N ILE A 68 -7.50 15.65 10.75
CA ILE A 68 -8.43 16.27 9.81
C ILE A 68 -7.91 16.19 8.37
N ILE A 69 -6.63 16.54 8.15
CA ILE A 69 -6.01 16.48 6.82
C ILE A 69 -5.98 15.05 6.29
N TYR A 70 -5.68 14.08 7.16
CA TYR A 70 -5.70 12.67 6.80
C TYR A 70 -7.11 12.21 6.38
N ILE A 71 -8.15 12.61 7.11
CA ILE A 71 -9.55 12.32 6.76
C ILE A 71 -9.90 12.94 5.41
N ILE A 72 -9.54 14.20 5.17
CA ILE A 72 -9.78 14.88 3.88
C ILE A 72 -9.08 14.13 2.74
N TYR A 73 -7.81 13.78 2.90
CA TYR A 73 -7.05 13.01 1.92
C TYR A 73 -7.70 11.65 1.63
N LEU A 74 -8.13 10.92 2.67
CA LEU A 74 -8.82 9.64 2.51
C LEU A 74 -10.15 9.77 1.77
N VAL A 75 -10.96 10.78 2.10
CA VAL A 75 -12.25 11.02 1.44
C VAL A 75 -12.04 11.34 -0.04
N ILE A 76 -11.06 12.19 -0.38
CA ILE A 76 -10.75 12.54 -1.76
C ILE A 76 -10.21 11.31 -2.51
N GLY A 77 -9.28 10.54 -1.93
CA GLY A 77 -8.74 9.33 -2.55
C GLY A 77 -9.81 8.26 -2.78
N TRP A 78 -10.70 8.08 -1.82
CA TRP A 78 -11.82 7.15 -1.92
C TRP A 78 -12.79 7.55 -3.05
N TRP A 79 -13.07 8.84 -3.20
CA TRP A 79 -13.93 9.35 -4.27
C TRP A 79 -13.27 9.31 -5.66
N ALA A 80 -11.99 9.69 -5.75
CA ALA A 80 -11.31 9.90 -7.02
C ALA A 80 -11.21 8.62 -7.86
N GLY A 81 -10.90 7.47 -7.24
CA GLY A 81 -10.76 6.19 -7.95
C GLY A 81 -11.99 5.81 -8.80
N PRO A 82 -13.18 5.63 -8.19
CA PRO A 82 -14.42 5.35 -8.92
C PRO A 82 -14.80 6.43 -9.93
N ALA A 83 -14.55 7.71 -9.63
CA ALA A 83 -14.82 8.82 -10.53
C ALA A 83 -13.97 8.74 -11.82
N ILE A 84 -12.67 8.47 -11.69
CA ILE A 84 -11.78 8.30 -12.85
C ILE A 84 -12.18 7.06 -13.66
N VAL A 85 -12.59 5.97 -13.00
CA VAL A 85 -13.08 4.76 -13.69
C VAL A 85 -14.36 5.04 -14.48
N ASP A 86 -15.34 5.76 -13.92
CA ASP A 86 -16.55 6.18 -14.65
C ASP A 86 -16.22 7.07 -15.84
N GLY A 87 -15.34 8.07 -15.64
CA GLY A 87 -14.88 8.93 -16.73
C GLY A 87 -14.14 8.18 -17.85
N ALA A 88 -13.38 7.14 -17.50
CA ALA A 88 -12.65 6.33 -18.46
C ALA A 88 -13.55 5.36 -19.25
N ILE A 89 -14.57 4.77 -18.62
CA ILE A 89 -15.38 3.70 -19.21
C ILE A 89 -16.56 4.20 -20.04
N ARG A 90 -17.08 5.38 -19.70
CA ARG A 90 -18.16 6.01 -20.46
C ARG A 90 -17.83 6.06 -21.95
N GLU A 91 -18.82 6.19 -22.81
CA GLU A 91 -18.57 6.43 -24.25
C GLU A 91 -18.73 7.92 -24.59
N ASP A 92 -19.53 8.63 -23.81
CA ASP A 92 -19.80 10.07 -23.92
C ASP A 92 -18.73 10.95 -23.25
N ASN A 93 -18.58 12.18 -23.75
CA ASN A 93 -17.74 13.21 -23.13
C ASN A 93 -18.50 13.90 -21.99
N ALA A 94 -18.79 13.14 -20.94
CA ALA A 94 -19.58 13.60 -19.82
C ALA A 94 -18.92 14.79 -19.08
N PRO A 95 -19.72 15.77 -18.63
CA PRO A 95 -19.21 16.88 -17.85
C PRO A 95 -18.69 16.41 -16.49
N PHE A 96 -17.74 17.18 -15.95
CA PHE A 96 -17.10 16.91 -14.65
C PHE A 96 -18.11 16.62 -13.54
N SER A 97 -19.17 17.42 -13.41
CA SER A 97 -20.17 17.28 -12.34
C SER A 97 -20.90 15.93 -12.37
N SER A 98 -21.17 15.38 -13.56
CA SER A 98 -21.80 14.06 -13.70
C SER A 98 -20.87 12.96 -13.21
N VAL A 99 -19.60 12.99 -13.64
CA VAL A 99 -18.61 11.97 -13.30
C VAL A 99 -18.26 12.05 -11.81
N ALA A 100 -18.12 13.26 -11.27
CA ALA A 100 -17.89 13.50 -9.85
C ALA A 100 -19.01 12.92 -8.98
N ARG A 101 -20.27 13.21 -9.31
CA ARG A 101 -21.43 12.71 -8.57
C ARG A 101 -21.54 11.18 -8.64
N ASN A 102 -21.27 10.59 -9.80
CA ASN A 102 -21.24 9.14 -9.96
C ASN A 102 -20.11 8.50 -9.15
N GLY A 103 -18.94 9.14 -9.11
CA GLY A 103 -17.82 8.71 -8.28
C GLY A 103 -18.21 8.50 -6.82
N LEU A 104 -18.94 9.46 -6.23
CA LEU A 104 -19.46 9.34 -4.86
C LEU A 104 -20.44 8.18 -4.71
N ARG A 105 -21.34 7.99 -5.69
CA ARG A 105 -22.29 6.87 -5.70
C ARG A 105 -21.59 5.51 -5.78
N TYR A 106 -20.47 5.42 -6.49
CA TYR A 106 -19.71 4.19 -6.67
C TYR A 106 -18.64 3.95 -5.61
N ALA A 107 -18.36 4.93 -4.74
CA ALA A 107 -17.34 4.85 -3.70
C ALA A 107 -17.51 3.64 -2.77
N PHE A 108 -18.70 3.44 -2.18
CA PHE A 108 -18.95 2.30 -1.29
C PHE A 108 -18.90 0.94 -2.00
N PRO A 109 -19.54 0.75 -3.17
CA PRO A 109 -19.39 -0.48 -3.93
C PRO A 109 -17.94 -0.82 -4.30
N PHE A 110 -17.11 0.17 -4.59
CA PHE A 110 -15.69 -0.05 -4.88
C PHE A 110 -14.93 -0.62 -3.68
N ILE A 111 -15.23 -0.18 -2.45
CA ILE A 111 -14.70 -0.83 -1.24
C ILE A 111 -15.14 -2.28 -1.18
N GLY A 112 -16.41 -2.56 -1.46
CA GLY A 112 -16.89 -3.94 -1.47
C GLY A 112 -16.15 -4.82 -2.49
N ILE A 113 -15.91 -4.30 -3.70
CA ILE A 113 -15.13 -5.00 -4.74
C ILE A 113 -13.68 -5.19 -4.29
N ALA A 114 -13.04 -4.14 -3.76
CA ALA A 114 -11.68 -4.19 -3.27
C ALA A 114 -11.53 -5.16 -2.11
N LEU A 115 -12.42 -5.11 -1.11
CA LEU A 115 -12.40 -5.97 0.07
C LEU A 115 -12.55 -7.44 -0.32
N VAL A 116 -13.62 -7.78 -1.06
CA VAL A 116 -13.86 -9.16 -1.49
C VAL A 116 -12.75 -9.64 -2.43
N GLY A 117 -12.30 -8.78 -3.35
CA GLY A 117 -11.19 -9.08 -4.25
C GLY A 117 -9.88 -9.34 -3.52
N SER A 118 -9.54 -8.52 -2.51
CA SER A 118 -8.35 -8.66 -1.68
C SER A 118 -8.34 -10.00 -0.93
N TRP A 119 -9.47 -10.42 -0.35
CA TRP A 119 -9.55 -11.74 0.28
C TRP A 119 -9.32 -12.88 -0.72
N MET A 120 -9.86 -12.78 -1.94
CA MET A 120 -9.62 -13.78 -2.99
C MET A 120 -8.15 -13.80 -3.44
N ILE A 121 -7.53 -12.62 -3.61
CA ILE A 121 -6.13 -12.49 -4.01
C ILE A 121 -5.22 -13.05 -2.90
N LEU A 122 -5.49 -12.69 -1.65
CA LEU A 122 -4.76 -13.18 -0.48
C LEU A 122 -4.83 -14.70 -0.39
N GLY A 123 -6.02 -15.29 -0.53
CA GLY A 123 -6.14 -16.75 -0.63
C GLY A 123 -5.32 -17.32 -1.79
N GLY A 124 -5.28 -16.66 -2.93
CA GLY A 124 -4.42 -17.07 -4.04
C GLY A 124 -2.93 -17.07 -3.70
N PHE A 125 -2.47 -16.07 -2.93
CA PHE A 125 -1.08 -16.00 -2.47
C PHE A 125 -0.75 -17.08 -1.44
N ILE A 126 -1.66 -17.33 -0.49
CA ILE A 126 -1.50 -18.39 0.51
C ILE A 126 -1.42 -19.76 -0.16
N ALA A 127 -2.18 -19.97 -1.25
CA ALA A 127 -2.17 -21.25 -1.95
C ALA A 127 -0.78 -21.59 -2.50
N PHE A 128 -0.15 -20.74 -3.34
CA PHE A 128 1.21 -20.98 -3.90
C PHE A 128 1.83 -19.72 -4.55
N GLY A 129 1.41 -18.50 -4.19
CA GLY A 129 1.86 -17.25 -4.80
C GLY A 129 1.37 -17.01 -6.24
N ILE A 130 1.71 -17.90 -7.18
CA ILE A 130 1.29 -17.88 -8.60
C ILE A 130 -0.24 -17.81 -8.74
N PRO A 131 -1.06 -18.58 -7.99
CA PRO A 131 -2.51 -18.44 -8.06
C PRO A 131 -3.00 -17.04 -7.65
N GLY A 132 -2.29 -16.36 -6.74
CA GLY A 132 -2.57 -14.98 -6.33
C GLY A 132 -2.43 -13.99 -7.48
N ILE A 133 -1.32 -14.06 -8.22
CA ILE A 133 -1.08 -13.24 -9.42
C ILE A 133 -2.15 -13.53 -10.49
N ALA A 134 -2.51 -14.81 -10.66
CA ALA A 134 -3.54 -15.21 -11.61
C ALA A 134 -4.91 -14.60 -11.27
N ILE A 135 -5.32 -14.65 -9.99
CA ILE A 135 -6.57 -14.06 -9.50
C ILE A 135 -6.53 -12.54 -9.62
N MET A 136 -5.44 -11.89 -9.22
CA MET A 136 -5.28 -10.42 -9.34
C MET A 136 -5.53 -9.95 -10.78
N THR A 137 -4.92 -10.64 -11.75
CA THR A 137 -5.14 -10.35 -13.19
C THR A 137 -6.59 -10.61 -13.61
N GLN A 138 -7.19 -11.71 -13.13
CA GLN A 138 -8.57 -12.07 -13.45
C GLN A 138 -9.59 -11.07 -12.90
N LEU A 139 -9.26 -10.33 -11.84
CA LEU A 139 -10.16 -9.39 -11.18
C LEU A 139 -9.94 -7.92 -11.58
N ILE A 140 -8.96 -7.64 -12.45
CA ILE A 140 -8.58 -6.26 -12.82
C ILE A 140 -9.74 -5.46 -13.46
N PHE A 141 -10.70 -6.12 -14.11
CA PHE A 141 -11.86 -5.48 -14.76
C PHE A 141 -13.11 -5.44 -13.89
N ALA A 142 -13.06 -5.88 -12.63
CA ALA A 142 -14.25 -5.96 -11.79
C ALA A 142 -14.88 -4.59 -11.49
N SER A 143 -14.05 -3.57 -11.23
CA SER A 143 -14.49 -2.18 -11.09
C SER A 143 -15.12 -1.66 -12.38
N ALA A 144 -14.50 -1.98 -13.52
CA ALA A 144 -14.97 -1.54 -14.82
C ALA A 144 -16.33 -2.14 -15.18
N ILE A 145 -16.49 -3.44 -14.96
CA ILE A 145 -17.74 -4.15 -15.17
C ILE A 145 -18.84 -3.62 -14.25
N TYR A 146 -18.51 -3.33 -12.98
CA TYR A 146 -19.47 -2.77 -12.04
C TYR A 146 -20.03 -1.43 -12.53
N VAL A 147 -19.15 -0.52 -12.98
CA VAL A 147 -19.57 0.80 -13.48
C VAL A 147 -20.34 0.67 -14.80
N HIS A 148 -19.84 -0.12 -15.75
CA HIS A 148 -20.45 -0.30 -17.06
C HIS A 148 -21.81 -1.00 -16.98
N LYS A 149 -21.89 -2.13 -16.27
CA LYS A 149 -23.07 -3.03 -16.28
C LYS A 149 -23.96 -2.88 -15.03
N LYS A 150 -23.55 -2.08 -14.03
CA LYS A 150 -24.28 -1.88 -12.76
C LYS A 150 -24.63 -3.18 -12.03
N THR A 151 -23.77 -4.18 -12.14
CA THR A 151 -23.96 -5.51 -11.53
C THR A 151 -23.70 -5.49 -10.02
N LYS A 152 -24.06 -6.56 -9.30
CA LYS A 152 -23.68 -6.70 -7.88
C LYS A 152 -22.16 -6.93 -7.73
N ILE A 153 -21.59 -6.64 -6.56
CA ILE A 153 -20.14 -6.77 -6.27
C ILE A 153 -19.60 -8.18 -6.64
N MET A 154 -20.24 -9.23 -6.12
CA MET A 154 -19.80 -10.61 -6.39
C MET A 154 -19.99 -11.00 -7.87
N GLU A 155 -20.97 -10.41 -8.53
CA GLU A 155 -21.24 -10.65 -9.94
C GLU A 155 -20.21 -9.97 -10.85
N SER A 156 -19.79 -8.74 -10.53
CA SER A 156 -18.74 -8.05 -11.28
C SER A 156 -17.40 -8.80 -11.22
N LEU A 157 -17.04 -9.32 -10.03
CA LEU A 157 -15.85 -10.18 -9.85
C LEU A 157 -15.92 -11.46 -10.69
N ARG A 158 -17.10 -12.12 -10.69
CA ARG A 158 -17.33 -13.33 -11.50
C ARG A 158 -17.20 -13.07 -12.99
N LEU A 159 -17.81 -11.99 -13.47
CA LEU A 159 -17.76 -11.58 -14.87
C LEU A 159 -16.34 -11.19 -15.28
N SER A 160 -15.60 -10.49 -14.43
CA SER A 160 -14.19 -10.14 -14.69
C SER A 160 -13.36 -11.39 -14.92
N ARG A 161 -13.52 -12.41 -14.06
CA ARG A 161 -12.78 -13.66 -14.21
C ARG A 161 -13.13 -14.41 -15.50
N LEU A 162 -14.42 -14.47 -15.85
CA LEU A 162 -14.87 -15.10 -17.10
C LEU A 162 -14.30 -14.37 -18.32
N LEU A 163 -14.18 -13.05 -18.25
CA LEU A 163 -13.64 -12.23 -19.32
C LEU A 163 -12.15 -12.52 -19.59
N VAL A 164 -11.37 -12.78 -18.54
CA VAL A 164 -9.92 -13.06 -18.63
C VAL A 164 -9.63 -14.54 -18.89
N LYS A 165 -10.58 -15.44 -18.59
CA LYS A 165 -10.39 -16.88 -18.68
C LYS A 165 -10.04 -17.30 -20.11
N GLY A 166 -8.96 -18.09 -20.25
CA GLY A 166 -8.49 -18.56 -21.56
C GLY A 166 -7.70 -17.52 -22.38
N ARG A 167 -7.47 -16.32 -21.82
CA ARG A 167 -6.60 -15.26 -22.37
C ARG A 167 -5.73 -14.62 -21.27
N TRP A 168 -5.53 -15.31 -20.16
CA TRP A 168 -4.86 -14.75 -18.97
C TRP A 168 -3.47 -14.21 -19.28
N TRP A 169 -2.63 -14.93 -20.01
CA TRP A 169 -1.29 -14.47 -20.40
C TRP A 169 -1.31 -13.18 -21.23
N ALA A 170 -2.30 -13.02 -22.10
CA ALA A 170 -2.43 -11.83 -22.94
C ALA A 170 -2.82 -10.60 -22.10
N VAL A 171 -3.66 -10.77 -21.09
CA VAL A 171 -4.03 -9.72 -20.14
C VAL A 171 -2.87 -9.42 -19.21
N PHE A 172 -2.31 -10.45 -18.57
CA PHE A 172 -1.18 -10.35 -17.64
C PHE A 172 0.01 -9.63 -18.29
N GLY A 173 0.44 -10.04 -19.48
CA GLY A 173 1.56 -9.41 -20.18
C GLY A 173 1.31 -7.94 -20.49
N ARG A 174 0.08 -7.57 -20.88
CA ARG A 174 -0.29 -6.17 -21.17
C ARG A 174 -0.36 -5.32 -19.90
N THR A 175 -0.85 -5.88 -18.80
CA THR A 175 -0.93 -5.20 -17.50
C THR A 175 0.44 -5.10 -16.82
N ALA A 176 1.28 -6.13 -16.97
CA ALA A 176 2.65 -6.14 -16.48
C ALA A 176 3.51 -5.14 -17.27
N LEU A 177 3.36 -5.09 -18.60
CA LEU A 177 4.13 -4.15 -19.44
C LEU A 177 3.80 -2.69 -19.12
N ILE A 178 2.51 -2.34 -19.03
CA ILE A 178 2.13 -0.97 -18.65
C ILE A 178 2.62 -0.63 -17.23
N GLY A 179 2.54 -1.60 -16.30
CA GLY A 179 3.08 -1.45 -14.96
C GLY A 179 4.59 -1.22 -14.96
N LEU A 180 5.35 -1.97 -15.78
CA LEU A 180 6.80 -1.85 -15.89
C LEU A 180 7.21 -0.51 -16.51
N VAL A 181 6.54 -0.05 -17.57
CA VAL A 181 6.80 1.25 -18.20
C VAL A 181 6.60 2.38 -17.19
N ILE A 182 5.52 2.30 -16.42
CA ILE A 182 5.18 3.30 -15.41
C ILE A 182 6.17 3.25 -14.25
N TYR A 183 6.48 2.06 -13.75
CA TYR A 183 7.42 1.89 -12.65
C TYR A 183 8.81 2.38 -13.05
N GLY A 184 9.27 2.10 -14.27
CA GLY A 184 10.51 2.64 -14.81
C GLY A 184 10.49 4.17 -14.87
N PHE A 185 9.40 4.79 -15.32
CA PHE A 185 9.24 6.25 -15.31
C PHE A 185 9.24 6.82 -13.88
N LEU A 186 8.56 6.16 -12.93
CA LEU A 186 8.57 6.55 -11.53
C LEU A 186 9.97 6.47 -10.91
N LEU A 187 10.74 5.42 -11.19
CA LEU A 187 12.12 5.29 -10.74
C LEU A 187 13.01 6.43 -11.26
N VAL A 188 12.84 6.82 -12.53
CA VAL A 188 13.57 7.98 -13.09
C VAL A 188 13.19 9.27 -12.34
N LEU A 189 11.91 9.49 -12.05
CA LEU A 189 11.48 10.67 -11.29
C LEU A 189 12.01 10.66 -9.85
N LEU A 190 12.01 9.51 -9.18
CA LEU A 190 12.56 9.36 -7.84
C LEU A 190 14.07 9.57 -7.82
N LEU A 191 14.79 9.07 -8.84
CA LEU A 191 16.22 9.32 -8.99
C LEU A 191 16.52 10.81 -9.19
N ILE A 192 15.75 11.50 -10.01
CA ILE A 192 15.87 12.96 -10.20
C ILE A 192 15.60 13.69 -8.88
N ALA A 193 14.53 13.34 -8.17
CA ALA A 193 14.19 13.96 -6.89
C ALA A 193 15.29 13.73 -5.84
N TRP A 194 15.85 12.52 -5.78
CA TRP A 194 16.95 12.17 -4.89
C TRP A 194 18.24 12.95 -5.24
N LEU A 195 18.62 13.01 -6.52
CA LEU A 195 19.78 13.79 -6.98
C LEU A 195 19.64 15.28 -6.67
N LEU A 196 18.45 15.86 -6.86
CA LEU A 196 18.18 17.24 -6.47
C LEU A 196 18.29 17.42 -4.94
N GLY A 197 17.85 16.43 -4.17
CA GLY A 197 17.99 16.37 -2.72
C GLY A 197 19.45 16.41 -2.26
N THR A 198 20.33 15.64 -2.89
CA THR A 198 21.75 15.58 -2.52
C THR A 198 22.52 16.83 -2.94
N LEU A 199 22.17 17.45 -4.08
CA LEU A 199 22.85 18.66 -4.59
C LEU A 199 22.45 19.94 -3.83
N ILE A 200 21.17 20.07 -3.48
CA ILE A 200 20.62 21.27 -2.84
C ILE A 200 20.64 21.15 -1.30
N GLY A 201 20.83 19.93 -0.78
CA GLY A 201 20.72 19.58 0.62
C GLY A 201 19.29 19.18 1.01
N GLU A 202 19.17 18.35 2.05
CA GLU A 202 17.87 17.99 2.63
C GLU A 202 17.31 19.18 3.41
N ASN A 203 16.48 19.97 2.74
CA ASN A 203 15.82 21.13 3.31
C ASN A 203 14.31 21.09 3.03
N THR A 204 13.60 22.07 3.55
CA THR A 204 12.16 22.24 3.30
C THR A 204 11.82 22.29 1.80
N GLY A 205 12.67 22.92 0.99
CA GLY A 205 12.47 23.04 -0.46
C GLY A 205 12.48 21.70 -1.18
N THR A 206 13.41 20.79 -0.85
CA THR A 206 13.53 19.48 -1.52
C THR A 206 12.36 18.56 -1.18
N LYS A 207 11.81 18.64 0.04
CA LYS A 207 10.57 17.94 0.42
C LYS A 207 9.32 18.45 -0.31
N ILE A 208 9.18 19.77 -0.46
CA ILE A 208 8.08 20.35 -1.26
C ILE A 208 8.20 19.91 -2.71
N MET A 209 9.42 19.93 -3.27
CA MET A 209 9.67 19.53 -4.65
C MET A 209 9.32 18.06 -4.88
N SER A 210 9.70 17.15 -3.98
CA SER A 210 9.37 15.72 -4.10
C SER A 210 7.86 15.48 -4.05
N ALA A 211 7.13 16.18 -3.17
CA ALA A 211 5.67 16.13 -3.12
C ALA A 211 5.03 16.61 -4.42
N ILE A 212 5.52 17.71 -5.01
CA ILE A 212 5.05 18.25 -6.29
C ILE A 212 5.31 17.25 -7.43
N ILE A 213 6.52 16.68 -7.52
CA ILE A 213 6.87 15.69 -8.55
C ILE A 213 5.93 14.48 -8.45
N MET A 214 5.67 13.98 -7.24
CA MET A 214 4.75 12.87 -7.01
C MET A 214 3.30 13.21 -7.39
N GLY A 215 2.84 14.41 -7.07
CA GLY A 215 1.52 14.89 -7.46
C GLY A 215 1.36 15.00 -8.98
N ILE A 216 2.35 15.56 -9.69
CA ILE A 216 2.37 15.65 -11.15
C ILE A 216 2.38 14.26 -11.79
N PHE A 217 3.16 13.32 -11.23
CA PHE A 217 3.17 11.94 -11.70
C PHE A 217 1.76 11.34 -11.61
N LEU A 218 1.09 11.43 -10.46
CA LEU A 218 -0.26 10.87 -10.27
C LEU A 218 -1.32 11.55 -11.13
N LEU A 219 -1.18 12.86 -11.36
CA LEU A 219 -2.05 13.65 -12.23
C LEU A 219 -2.15 13.05 -13.65
N VAL A 220 -1.04 12.55 -14.18
CA VAL A 220 -0.97 11.95 -15.52
C VAL A 220 -1.17 10.43 -15.48
N TYR A 221 -0.58 9.77 -14.48
CA TYR A 221 -0.57 8.32 -14.32
C TYR A 221 -1.98 7.73 -14.17
N LEU A 222 -2.75 8.22 -13.19
CA LEU A 222 -4.06 7.66 -12.86
C LEU A 222 -5.03 7.66 -14.04
N PRO A 223 -5.29 8.80 -14.73
CA PRO A 223 -6.23 8.82 -15.83
C PRO A 223 -5.74 7.98 -17.02
N TYR A 224 -4.42 7.93 -17.26
CA TYR A 224 -3.85 7.12 -18.33
C TYR A 224 -4.07 5.62 -18.09
N VAL A 225 -3.75 5.12 -16.89
CA VAL A 225 -3.95 3.70 -16.56
C VAL A 225 -5.42 3.32 -16.62
N MET A 226 -6.32 4.16 -16.12
CA MET A 226 -7.75 3.84 -16.17
C MET A 226 -8.28 3.83 -17.61
N CYS A 227 -7.81 4.71 -18.50
CA CYS A 227 -8.13 4.64 -19.92
C CYS A 227 -7.56 3.39 -20.59
N TYR A 228 -6.34 2.98 -20.24
CA TYR A 228 -5.71 1.77 -20.75
C TYR A 228 -6.49 0.51 -20.34
N ILE A 229 -6.86 0.40 -19.06
CA ILE A 229 -7.67 -0.70 -18.54
C ILE A 229 -9.08 -0.69 -19.15
N ALA A 230 -9.69 0.49 -19.34
CA ALA A 230 -10.99 0.61 -20.00
C ALA A 230 -10.96 0.12 -21.45
N GLU A 231 -9.93 0.46 -22.23
CA GLU A 231 -9.80 -0.01 -23.61
C GLU A 231 -9.54 -1.51 -23.69
N LEU A 232 -8.69 -2.04 -22.81
CA LEU A 232 -8.46 -3.48 -22.72
C LEU A 232 -9.75 -4.22 -22.32
N TYR A 233 -10.54 -3.63 -21.42
CA TYR A 233 -11.86 -4.14 -21.05
C TYR A 233 -12.81 -4.18 -22.24
N HIS A 234 -12.95 -3.08 -22.97
CA HIS A 234 -13.85 -3.00 -24.13
C HIS A 234 -13.47 -3.99 -25.22
N ASP A 235 -12.17 -4.18 -25.48
CA ASP A 235 -11.69 -5.19 -26.45
C ASP A 235 -12.09 -6.61 -26.05
N LEU A 236 -11.86 -6.96 -24.78
CA LEU A 236 -12.22 -8.28 -24.27
C LEU A 236 -13.73 -8.48 -24.23
N ASP A 237 -14.52 -7.46 -23.87
CA ASP A 237 -15.98 -7.59 -23.79
C ASP A 237 -16.62 -7.70 -25.18
N LYS A 238 -16.03 -7.07 -26.21
CA LYS A 238 -16.44 -7.22 -27.62
C LYS A 238 -16.12 -8.61 -28.17
N THR A 239 -15.00 -9.19 -27.76
CA THR A 239 -14.51 -10.48 -28.27
C THR A 239 -14.82 -11.65 -27.33
N LYS A 240 -15.68 -11.45 -26.32
CA LYS A 240 -16.02 -12.48 -25.32
C LYS A 240 -16.81 -13.62 -25.96
N GLN A 241 -16.49 -14.84 -25.55
CA GLN A 241 -17.33 -16.01 -25.84
C GLN A 241 -18.37 -16.16 -24.74
N GLN A 242 -19.59 -16.59 -25.11
CA GLN A 242 -20.61 -16.90 -24.10
C GLN A 242 -20.20 -18.14 -23.30
N PRO A 243 -20.07 -18.05 -21.97
CA PRO A 243 -19.67 -19.19 -21.16
C PRO A 243 -20.83 -20.18 -21.01
N ASP A 244 -20.53 -21.48 -21.11
CA ASP A 244 -21.49 -22.53 -20.78
C ASP A 244 -21.85 -22.55 -19.27
N GLU A 245 -22.97 -23.19 -18.92
CA GLU A 245 -23.47 -23.24 -17.54
C GLU A 245 -22.49 -23.94 -16.57
N LYS A 246 -21.81 -25.00 -17.04
CA LYS A 246 -20.81 -25.73 -16.25
C LYS A 246 -19.63 -24.82 -15.90
N GLN A 247 -19.20 -23.96 -16.82
CA GLN A 247 -18.13 -22.99 -16.64
C GLN A 247 -18.54 -21.90 -15.67
N ILE A 248 -19.79 -21.43 -15.72
CA ILE A 248 -20.33 -20.47 -14.74
C ILE A 248 -20.29 -21.08 -13.34
N GLN A 249 -20.72 -22.34 -13.17
CA GLN A 249 -20.73 -23.00 -11.87
C GLN A 249 -19.31 -23.24 -11.33
N LYS A 250 -18.39 -23.76 -12.15
CA LYS A 250 -16.97 -23.93 -11.77
C LYS A 250 -16.34 -22.60 -11.37
N ASN A 251 -16.72 -21.51 -12.04
CA ASN A 251 -16.24 -20.17 -11.70
C ASN A 251 -16.70 -19.72 -10.30
N LYS A 252 -17.97 -19.95 -9.97
CA LYS A 252 -18.55 -19.63 -8.65
C LYS A 252 -17.84 -20.38 -7.53
N THR A 253 -17.64 -21.69 -7.67
CA THR A 253 -17.00 -22.53 -6.63
C THR A 253 -15.56 -22.08 -6.41
N PHE A 254 -14.79 -21.88 -7.48
CA PHE A 254 -13.40 -21.44 -7.36
C PHE A 254 -13.27 -20.12 -6.60
N LEU A 255 -14.06 -19.09 -6.94
CA LEU A 255 -13.95 -17.79 -6.25
C LEU A 255 -14.31 -17.89 -4.77
N LYS A 256 -15.29 -18.73 -4.41
CA LYS A 256 -15.63 -18.99 -3.00
C LYS A 256 -14.49 -19.67 -2.25
N VAL A 257 -13.84 -20.68 -2.83
CA VAL A 257 -12.73 -21.40 -2.19
C VAL A 257 -11.58 -20.44 -1.88
N PHE A 258 -11.15 -19.62 -2.83
CA PHE A 258 -10.06 -18.67 -2.58
C PHE A 258 -10.44 -17.56 -1.60
N MET A 259 -11.70 -17.12 -1.60
CA MET A 259 -12.19 -16.18 -0.60
C MET A 259 -12.13 -16.78 0.82
N ILE A 260 -12.61 -18.02 1.00
CA ILE A 260 -12.54 -18.72 2.30
C ILE A 260 -11.09 -18.93 2.72
N LEU A 261 -10.24 -19.35 1.79
CA LEU A 261 -8.83 -19.58 2.05
C LEU A 261 -8.10 -18.29 2.44
N GLY A 262 -8.46 -17.15 1.87
CA GLY A 262 -7.95 -15.85 2.30
C GLY A 262 -8.41 -15.47 3.72
N ILE A 263 -9.70 -15.62 4.00
CA ILE A 263 -10.31 -15.25 5.30
C ILE A 263 -9.76 -16.13 6.44
N VAL A 264 -9.64 -17.44 6.21
CA VAL A 264 -9.19 -18.41 7.23
C VAL A 264 -7.67 -18.52 7.26
N GLY A 265 -7.02 -18.43 6.10
CA GLY A 265 -5.58 -18.61 5.99
C GLY A 265 -4.78 -17.46 6.60
N LEU A 266 -5.27 -16.21 6.50
CA LEU A 266 -4.59 -15.05 7.09
C LEU A 266 -4.41 -15.16 8.61
N PRO A 267 -5.47 -15.35 9.43
CA PRO A 267 -5.30 -15.46 10.89
C PRO A 267 -4.47 -16.68 11.28
N LEU A 268 -4.52 -17.77 10.50
CA LEU A 268 -3.69 -18.96 10.74
C LEU A 268 -2.20 -18.64 10.54
N ILE A 269 -1.83 -17.93 9.47
CA ILE A 269 -0.45 -17.49 9.24
C ILE A 269 0.01 -16.54 10.34
N ILE A 270 -0.82 -15.55 10.70
CA ILE A 270 -0.50 -14.61 11.78
C ILE A 270 -0.27 -15.36 13.09
N GLY A 271 -1.13 -16.34 13.42
CA GLY A 271 -0.96 -17.18 14.60
C GLY A 271 0.37 -17.91 14.61
N ILE A 272 0.71 -18.61 13.51
CA ILE A 272 1.98 -19.33 13.37
C ILE A 272 3.19 -18.40 13.54
N VAL A 273 3.20 -17.27 12.84
CA VAL A 273 4.29 -16.28 12.90
C VAL A 273 4.43 -15.72 14.31
N THR A 274 3.32 -15.40 14.96
CA THR A 274 3.32 -14.88 16.34
C THR A 274 3.85 -15.91 17.32
N THR A 275 3.45 -17.19 17.19
CA THR A 275 3.97 -18.28 18.02
C THR A 275 5.47 -18.49 17.83
N ILE A 276 5.97 -18.45 16.58
CA ILE A 276 7.40 -18.54 16.29
C ILE A 276 8.15 -17.35 16.92
N ALA A 277 7.61 -16.13 16.78
CA ALA A 277 8.20 -14.94 17.38
C ALA A 277 8.28 -15.06 18.91
N ILE A 278 7.19 -15.43 19.58
CA ILE A 278 7.15 -15.64 21.05
C ILE A 278 8.15 -16.72 21.46
N TYR A 279 8.19 -17.84 20.75
CA TYR A 279 9.12 -18.93 21.02
C TYR A 279 10.59 -18.45 20.87
N SER A 280 10.89 -17.69 19.82
CA SER A 280 12.24 -17.16 19.58
C SER A 280 12.70 -16.20 20.69
N VAL A 281 11.84 -15.28 21.13
CA VAL A 281 12.12 -14.36 22.24
C VAL A 281 12.33 -15.11 23.55
N ASN A 282 11.48 -16.09 23.86
CA ASN A 282 11.61 -16.90 25.07
C ASN A 282 12.91 -17.71 25.09
N ASN A 283 13.32 -18.24 23.93
CA ASN A 283 14.57 -18.99 23.83
C ASN A 283 15.80 -18.07 24.00
N PHE A 284 15.76 -16.88 23.41
CA PHE A 284 16.81 -15.87 23.58
C PHE A 284 16.93 -15.43 25.05
N ARG A 285 15.80 -15.21 25.74
CA ARG A 285 15.79 -14.88 27.17
C ARG A 285 16.45 -15.98 28.01
N LYS A 286 16.14 -17.26 27.74
CA LYS A 286 16.75 -18.40 28.46
C LYS A 286 18.25 -18.50 28.23
N ALA A 287 18.71 -18.32 27.00
CA ALA A 287 20.14 -18.30 26.69
C ALA A 287 20.85 -17.17 27.46
N SER A 288 20.29 -15.96 27.40
CA SER A 288 20.82 -14.81 28.14
C SER A 288 20.86 -15.00 29.65
N THR A 289 19.93 -15.75 30.26
CA THR A 289 19.96 -16.05 31.70
C THR A 289 20.99 -17.12 32.05
N ASN A 290 21.17 -18.12 31.19
CA ASN A 290 22.13 -19.22 31.44
C ASN A 290 23.59 -18.82 31.18
N ASP A 291 23.82 -17.78 30.37
CA ASP A 291 25.16 -17.27 30.07
C ASP A 291 25.63 -16.18 31.07
N ILE A 292 24.85 -15.89 32.13
CA ILE A 292 25.32 -15.03 33.23
C ILE A 292 26.27 -15.85 34.11
N PRO A 293 27.56 -15.48 34.23
CA PRO A 293 28.50 -16.21 35.07
C PRO A 293 27.98 -16.27 36.51
N ALA A 294 28.20 -17.38 37.20
CA ALA A 294 27.74 -17.57 38.59
C ALA A 294 28.22 -16.45 39.54
N SER A 295 29.34 -15.78 39.23
CA SER A 295 29.85 -14.63 39.99
C SER A 295 29.05 -13.33 39.82
N TRP A 296 28.15 -13.26 38.85
CA TRP A 296 27.26 -12.11 38.60
C TRP A 296 25.79 -12.43 38.96
N GLN A 297 25.52 -13.64 39.47
CA GLN A 297 24.23 -13.99 40.04
C GLN A 297 24.23 -13.44 41.47
N ILE A 298 23.50 -12.34 41.69
CA ILE A 298 23.27 -11.80 43.03
C ILE A 298 22.53 -12.87 43.83
N ASP A 299 23.16 -13.38 44.88
CA ASP A 299 22.54 -14.33 45.79
C ASP A 299 21.52 -13.58 46.66
N ASP A 300 20.24 -13.69 46.31
CA ASP A 300 19.13 -13.10 47.10
C ASP A 300 19.06 -13.65 48.54
N SER A 301 19.81 -14.72 48.87
CA SER A 301 19.92 -15.22 50.24
C SER A 301 21.01 -14.53 51.06
N ASP A 302 21.92 -13.79 50.41
CA ASP A 302 22.88 -12.93 51.08
C ASP A 302 22.32 -11.50 51.17
N THR A 303 21.24 -11.35 51.94
CA THR A 303 20.90 -10.07 52.56
C THR A 303 21.86 -9.82 53.73
N THR A 304 23.17 -9.85 53.45
CA THR A 304 24.14 -9.19 54.31
C THR A 304 23.86 -7.69 54.19
N ILE A 305 23.05 -7.24 55.15
CA ILE A 305 23.01 -5.92 55.76
C ILE A 305 24.09 -5.02 55.13
N ILE A 306 23.69 -4.18 54.17
CA ILE A 306 24.43 -2.95 53.90
C ILE A 306 24.55 -2.29 55.27
N PRO A 307 25.76 -2.06 55.80
CA PRO A 307 25.89 -1.33 57.06
C PRO A 307 25.15 -0.01 56.87
N ASP A 308 24.36 0.36 57.88
CA ASP A 308 23.57 1.59 57.98
C ASP A 308 24.53 2.79 58.06
N ASP A 309 25.26 2.96 56.97
CA ASP A 309 26.15 4.04 56.64
C ASP A 309 25.23 5.21 56.27
N ALA A 310 24.96 6.02 57.28
CA ALA A 310 24.29 7.31 57.13
C ALA A 310 25.20 8.36 56.43
N SER A 311 26.22 7.97 55.66
CA SER A 311 27.12 8.89 54.98
C SER A 311 26.77 9.13 53.50
N LEU A 312 25.89 8.31 52.92
CA LEU A 312 25.39 8.51 51.54
C LEU A 312 24.13 9.39 51.43
N GLU A 313 23.45 9.72 52.53
CA GLU A 313 22.22 10.54 52.51
C GLU A 313 22.47 12.04 52.21
N ASN A 314 23.73 12.49 52.21
CA ASN A 314 24.09 13.90 52.00
C ASN A 314 24.96 14.18 50.77
N ALA A 315 25.06 13.24 49.82
CA ALA A 315 25.67 13.56 48.53
C ALA A 315 24.66 14.39 47.70
N ASP A 316 24.71 15.71 47.84
CA ASP A 316 24.01 16.67 46.98
C ASP A 316 24.55 16.55 45.55
N ILE A 317 24.01 15.61 44.78
CA ILE A 317 24.23 15.54 43.34
C ILE A 317 23.20 16.48 42.69
N PRO A 318 23.61 17.57 42.03
CA PRO A 318 22.69 18.44 41.33
C PRO A 318 22.16 17.71 40.10
N LEU A 319 21.04 17.00 40.27
CA LEU A 319 20.26 16.46 39.16
C LEU A 319 19.76 17.64 38.33
N ASN A 320 20.47 17.96 37.24
CA ASN A 320 19.99 18.89 36.26
C ASN A 320 18.71 18.29 35.65
N GLY A 321 17.61 19.02 35.68
CA GLY A 321 16.23 18.52 35.57
C GLY A 321 15.78 17.88 34.24
N THR A 322 16.64 17.11 33.58
CA THR A 322 16.34 16.30 32.40
C THR A 322 16.42 14.83 32.79
N THR A 323 15.38 14.07 32.45
CA THR A 323 15.18 12.64 32.80
C THR A 323 16.17 11.66 32.12
N GLN A 324 17.31 12.15 31.63
CA GLN A 324 18.38 11.36 31.03
C GLN A 324 19.69 11.82 31.63
N LEU A 325 20.36 10.91 32.34
CA LEU A 325 21.76 11.06 32.75
C LEU A 325 22.60 11.23 31.48
N ASP A 326 23.34 12.32 31.40
CA ASP A 326 24.29 12.51 30.30
C ASP A 326 25.59 11.73 30.57
N GLU A 327 26.46 11.66 29.57
CA GLU A 327 27.71 10.90 29.66
C GLU A 327 28.64 11.44 30.76
N ALA A 328 28.55 12.74 31.07
CA ALA A 328 29.34 13.37 32.11
C ALA A 328 28.84 13.01 33.52
N ASP A 329 27.52 12.90 33.71
CA ASP A 329 26.94 12.41 34.97
C ASP A 329 27.36 10.96 35.26
N ILE A 330 27.44 10.12 34.22
CA ILE A 330 27.87 8.72 34.34
C ILE A 330 29.36 8.63 34.67
N GLU A 331 30.20 9.44 34.01
CA GLU A 331 31.64 9.50 34.31
C GLU A 331 31.92 9.98 35.74
N ALA A 332 31.19 10.99 36.21
CA ALA A 332 31.32 11.50 37.58
C ALA A 332 30.97 10.43 38.62
N LEU A 333 29.91 9.66 38.39
CA LEU A 333 29.51 8.55 39.26
C LEU A 333 30.56 7.42 39.27
N LEU A 334 31.13 7.08 38.12
CA LEU A 334 32.19 6.07 38.04
C LEU A 334 33.46 6.50 38.78
N GLN A 335 33.82 7.77 38.69
CA GLN A 335 35.00 8.31 39.35
C GLN A 335 34.82 8.34 40.88
N GLN A 336 33.65 8.74 41.37
CA GLN A 336 33.32 8.70 42.80
C GLN A 336 33.36 7.27 43.35
N TYR A 337 32.87 6.30 42.58
CA TYR A 337 32.90 4.90 42.99
C TYR A 337 34.33 4.35 43.05
N GLN A 338 35.20 4.73 42.11
CA GLN A 338 36.61 4.33 42.12
C GLN A 338 37.38 4.89 43.32
N GLU A 339 37.09 6.11 43.74
CA GLU A 339 37.70 6.71 44.93
C GLU A 339 37.25 6.03 46.23
N GLN A 340 35.98 5.63 46.34
CA GLN A 340 35.47 4.88 47.50
C GLN A 340 35.93 3.42 47.53
N SER A 341 36.29 2.84 46.38
CA SER A 341 36.75 1.44 46.26
C SER A 341 38.25 1.26 46.49
N ALA A 342 39.00 2.35 46.66
CA ALA A 342 40.44 2.27 46.90
C ALA A 342 40.70 1.65 48.29
N PRO A 343 41.50 0.58 48.40
CA PRO A 343 41.79 -0.03 49.68
C PRO A 343 42.55 0.97 50.56
N VAL A 344 42.02 1.20 51.76
CA VAL A 344 42.70 1.96 52.81
C VAL A 344 43.86 1.10 53.30
N ASP A 345 45.09 1.55 53.03
CA ASP A 345 46.33 0.93 53.53
C ASP A 345 46.42 0.93 55.07
#